data_AF-A0A2E9VS44-F1
#
_entry.id   AF-A0A2E9VS44-F1
#
_cell.length_a   1.000
_cell.length_b   1.000
_cell.length_c   1.000
_cell.angle_alpha   90.00
_cell.angle_beta   90.00
_cell.angle_gamma   90.00
#
_symmetry.space_group_name_H-M   'P 1'
#
loop_
_entity.id
_entity.type
_entity.pdbx_description
1 polymer ?
#
loop_
_entity_poly.entity_id
_entity_poly.type
_entity_poly.pdbx_seq_one_letter_code
_entity_poly.pdbx_strand_id
1 'polypeptide(L)' 'AHGYKLRDSEIRVSPMLSHDPETERFTGPHAEGANALLKRAYRPGFEVPEIA' A
#
# COMPACT_ATOMS: atom_id res chain seq x y z
N ALA A 1 -13.25 -14.33 -25.45
CA ALA A 1 -12.50 -13.27 -24.76
C ALA A 1 -12.98 -11.92 -25.27
N HIS A 2 -13.24 -10.96 -24.39
CA HIS A 2 -14.09 -9.78 -24.66
C HIS A 2 -13.47 -8.66 -25.53
N GLY A 3 -12.47 -8.94 -26.37
CA GLY A 3 -11.94 -8.00 -27.37
C GLY A 3 -11.03 -6.87 -26.85
N TYR A 4 -10.91 -6.68 -25.53
CA TYR A 4 -10.08 -5.63 -24.93
C TYR A 4 -8.59 -6.03 -24.81
N LYS A 5 -7.71 -5.05 -24.97
CA LYS A 5 -6.27 -5.12 -24.73
C LYS A 5 -5.91 -4.32 -23.47
N LEU A 6 -4.83 -4.70 -22.79
CA LEU A 6 -4.37 -4.07 -21.55
C LEU A 6 -4.14 -2.55 -21.65
N ARG A 7 -3.90 -2.03 -22.87
CA ARG A 7 -3.63 -0.62 -23.14
C ARG A 7 -4.89 0.17 -23.52
N ASP A 8 -6.04 -0.49 -23.62
CA ASP A 8 -7.30 0.18 -23.93
C ASP A 8 -7.69 1.07 -22.75
N SER A 9 -8.18 2.28 -23.05
CA SER A 9 -8.46 3.34 -22.05
C SER A 9 -9.53 2.95 -21.00
N GLU A 10 -10.35 1.98 -21.36
CA GLU A 10 -11.38 1.32 -20.58
C GLU A 10 -10.76 0.50 -19.44
N ILE A 11 -9.50 0.08 -19.59
CA ILE A 11 -8.72 -0.60 -18.57
C ILE A 11 -7.81 0.41 -17.88
N ARG A 12 -8.20 0.81 -16.67
CA ARG A 12 -7.39 1.64 -15.80
C ARG A 12 -6.70 0.77 -14.76
N VAL A 13 -5.38 0.88 -14.68
CA VAL A 13 -4.56 0.19 -13.68
C VAL A 13 -3.89 1.21 -12.77
N SER A 14 -3.78 0.86 -11.49
CA SER A 14 -3.02 1.65 -10.53
C SER A 14 -1.52 1.39 -10.66
N PRO A 15 -0.65 2.33 -10.25
CA PRO A 15 0.78 2.09 -10.12
C PRO A 15 1.05 0.86 -9.25
N MET A 16 1.96 0.00 -9.69
CA MET A 16 2.44 -1.12 -8.89
C MET A 16 3.54 -0.64 -7.93
N LEU A 17 3.45 -1.03 -6.66
CA LEU A 17 4.46 -0.76 -5.65
C LEU A 17 5.39 -1.98 -5.50
N SER A 18 6.64 -1.71 -5.09
CA SER A 18 7.61 -2.77 -4.76
C SER A 18 7.71 -2.93 -3.24
N HIS A 19 7.80 -4.16 -2.76
CA HIS A 19 8.02 -4.45 -1.34
C HIS A 19 9.52 -4.53 -1.05
N ASP A 20 9.98 -3.76 -0.07
CA ASP A 20 11.32 -3.86 0.51
C ASP A 20 11.26 -4.79 1.75
N PRO A 21 11.86 -5.99 1.68
CA PRO A 21 11.82 -6.95 2.78
C PRO A 21 12.69 -6.56 3.98
N GLU A 22 13.68 -5.67 3.83
CA GLU A 22 14.55 -5.27 4.94
C GLU A 22 13.82 -4.30 5.87
N THR A 23 13.03 -3.39 5.28
CA THR A 23 12.29 -2.36 6.04
C THR A 23 10.82 -2.70 6.25
N GLU A 24 10.32 -3.75 5.58
CA GLU A 24 8.91 -4.15 5.52
C GLU A 24 8.00 -3.00 5.02
N ARG A 25 8.51 -2.21 4.05
CA ARG A 25 7.80 -1.05 3.49
C ARG A 25 7.63 -1.16 1.98
N PHE A 26 6.64 -0.45 1.47
CA PHE A 26 6.48 -0.24 0.05
C PHE A 26 7.39 0.88 -0.44
N THR A 27 7.88 0.73 -1.68
CA THR A 27 8.63 1.73 -2.43
C THR A 27 7.99 1.96 -3.80
N GLY A 28 8.23 3.13 -4.40
CA GLY A 28 7.64 3.54 -5.68
C GLY A 28 6.61 4.68 -5.57
N PRO A 29 5.93 5.03 -6.67
CA PRO A 29 5.00 6.14 -6.71
C PRO A 29 3.84 5.97 -5.72
N HIS A 30 3.58 7.01 -4.90
CA HIS A 30 2.53 7.00 -3.87
C HIS A 30 2.75 6.01 -2.71
N ALA A 31 3.96 5.46 -2.55
CA ALA A 31 4.27 4.52 -1.47
C ALA A 31 4.07 5.09 -0.06
N GLU A 32 4.20 6.40 0.13
CA GLU A 32 3.95 7.05 1.43
C GLU A 32 2.52 6.78 1.94
N GLY A 33 1.52 6.98 1.08
CA GLY A 33 0.12 6.73 1.42
C GLY A 33 -0.16 5.25 1.70
N ALA A 34 0.46 4.34 0.93
CA ALA A 34 0.35 2.91 1.19
C ALA A 34 0.99 2.52 2.53
N ASN A 35 2.16 3.07 2.83
CA ASN A 35 2.88 2.80 4.08
C ASN A 35 2.14 3.31 5.31
N ALA A 36 1.37 4.39 5.19
CA ALA A 36 0.51 4.88 6.29
C ALA A 36 -0.59 3.88 6.68
N LEU A 37 -0.93 2.93 5.82
CA LEU A 37 -1.94 1.89 6.05
C LEU A 37 -1.35 0.59 6.64
N LEU A 38 -0.03 0.45 6.70
CA LEU A 38 0.62 -0.77 7.21
C LEU A 38 0.34 -1.01 8.71
N LYS A 39 0.21 0.07 9.48
CA LYS A 39 -0.13 -0.01 10.91
C LYS A 39 -1.33 0.88 11.19
N ARG A 40 -2.28 0.35 11.96
CA ARG A 40 -3.39 1.16 12.47
C ARG A 40 -2.85 2.20 13.45
N ALA A 41 -3.33 3.43 13.34
CA ALA A 41 -3.24 4.36 14.46
C ALA A 41 -4.14 3.84 15.59
N TYR A 42 -3.57 3.64 16.78
CA TYR A 42 -4.38 3.30 17.95
C TYR A 42 -5.25 4.48 18.35
N ARG A 43 -6.45 4.17 18.86
CA ARG A 43 -7.35 5.20 19.39
C ARG A 43 -6.79 5.68 20.73
N PRO A 44 -6.88 6.99 21.04
CA PRO A 44 -6.48 7.50 22.34
C PRO A 44 -7.13 6.72 23.49
N GLY A 45 -6.32 6.25 24.45
CA GLY A 45 -6.74 5.45 25.60
C GLY A 45 -6.88 3.93 25.34
N PHE A 46 -6.59 3.46 24.14
CA PHE A 46 -6.57 2.04 23.75
C PHE A 46 -5.25 1.67 23.06
N GLU A 47 -4.19 2.42 23.34
CA GLU A 47 -2.84 2.14 22.86
C GLU A 47 -2.34 0.81 23.43
N VAL A 48 -1.67 0.02 22.60
CA VAL A 48 -0.95 -1.16 23.08
C VAL A 48 0.32 -0.68 23.78
N PRO A 49 0.56 -1.06 25.04
CA PRO A 49 1.80 -0.71 25.73
C PRO A 49 3.01 -1.27 25.00
N GLU A 50 4.07 -0.48 24.87
CA GLU A 50 5.35 -0.99 24.38
C GLU A 50 5.95 -1.94 25.42
N ILE A 51 6.44 -3.09 24.95
CA ILE A 51 7.16 -4.05 25.79
C ILE A 51 8.60 -3.56 25.90
N ALA A 52 9.08 -3.41 27.14
CA ALA A 52 10.45 -2.99 27.46
C ALA A 52 11.50 -4.07 27.12
#